data_AF-A0A0Q5FB36-F1
#
_entry.id   AF-A0A0Q5FB36-F1
#
_cell.length_a   1.000
_cell.length_b   1.000
_cell.length_c   1.000
_cell.angle_alpha   90.00
_cell.angle_beta   90.00
_cell.angle_gamma   90.00
#
_symmetry.space_group_name_H-M   'P 1'
#
loop_
_entity.id
_entity.type
_entity.pdbx_description
1 polymer ?
#
loop_
_entity_poly.entity_id
_entity_poly.type
_entity_poly.pdbx_seq_one_letter_code
_entity_poly.pdbx_strand_id
1 'polypeptide(L)'
;MSVSIELVTMIVTVASTLLGLAAGFGWMISRTDARFERSEQRMDARFGHLETDIAGVKADLREVKADLRELKLDVVQVKVELGEVKLDVAQVKTELGEVKIAIARLEGPAPRLLVAR
;
A
#
# COMPACT_ATOMS: atom_id res chain seq x y z
N MET A 1 34.98 29.38 76.10
CA MET A 1 34.29 29.98 74.94
C MET A 1 32.92 29.35 74.82
N SER A 2 31.87 30.02 75.31
CA SER A 2 30.49 29.59 75.06
C SER A 2 30.08 30.10 73.67
N VAL A 3 29.76 29.17 72.77
CA VAL A 3 29.20 29.51 71.46
C VAL A 3 27.84 30.19 71.69
N SER A 4 27.60 31.36 71.07
CA SER A 4 26.31 32.06 71.17
C SER A 4 25.19 31.25 70.50
N ILE A 5 24.04 31.18 71.16
CA ILE A 5 22.88 30.42 70.71
C ILE A 5 22.39 30.82 69.30
N GLU A 6 22.54 32.09 68.93
CA GLU A 6 22.20 32.62 67.60
C GLU A 6 23.03 31.99 66.47
N LEU A 7 24.30 31.68 66.73
CA LEU A 7 25.18 31.03 65.74
C LEU A 7 24.74 29.57 65.52
N VAL A 8 24.31 28.90 66.58
CA VAL A 8 23.79 27.52 66.50
C VAL A 8 22.48 27.48 65.68
N THR A 9 21.54 28.37 65.96
CA THR A 9 20.26 28.41 65.23
C THR A 9 20.44 28.82 63.77
N MET A 10 21.35 29.74 63.45
CA MET A 10 21.70 30.09 62.08
C MET A 10 22.23 28.86 61.32
N ILE A 11 23.20 28.14 61.88
CA ILE A 11 23.78 26.93 61.25
C ILE A 11 22.70 25.87 61.02
N VAL A 12 21.84 25.62 62.01
CA VAL A 12 20.74 24.64 61.90
C VAL A 12 19.76 25.05 60.80
N THR A 13 19.42 26.33 60.69
CA THR A 13 18.49 26.83 59.67
C THR A 13 19.08 26.68 58.27
N VAL A 14 20.37 27.05 58.09
CA VAL A 14 21.09 26.89 56.83
C VAL A 14 21.16 25.40 56.44
N ALA A 15 21.56 24.54 57.37
CA ALA A 15 21.64 23.10 57.14
C ALA A 15 20.27 22.50 56.76
N SER A 16 19.20 22.88 57.48
CA SER A 16 17.84 22.39 57.20
C SER A 16 17.33 22.86 55.85
N THR A 17 17.61 24.11 55.47
CA THR A 17 17.22 24.66 54.16
C THR A 17 17.96 23.94 53.03
N LEU A 18 19.26 23.69 53.18
CA LEU A 18 20.05 22.94 52.20
C LEU A 18 19.58 21.49 52.06
N LEU A 19 19.25 20.81 53.16
CA LEU A 19 18.71 19.46 53.13
C LEU A 19 17.33 19.42 52.44
N GLY A 20 16.46 20.39 52.71
CA GLY A 20 15.17 20.52 52.03
C GLY A 20 15.31 20.74 50.52
N LEU A 21 16.25 21.59 50.10
CA LEU A 21 16.56 21.81 48.69
C LEU A 21 17.10 20.55 48.01
N ALA A 22 18.04 19.84 48.67
CA ALA A 22 18.61 18.60 48.14
C ALA A 22 17.55 17.50 47.99
N ALA A 23 16.68 17.33 48.99
CA ALA A 23 15.57 16.38 48.93
C ALA A 23 14.55 16.77 47.84
N GLY A 24 14.23 18.07 47.72
CA GLY A 24 13.35 18.60 46.68
C GLY A 24 13.91 18.36 45.28
N PHE A 25 15.22 18.55 45.08
CA PHE A 25 15.90 18.26 43.82
C PHE A 25 15.90 16.75 43.51
N GLY A 26 16.17 15.89 44.50
CA GLY A 26 16.10 14.44 44.33
C GLY A 26 14.70 13.95 43.93
N TRP A 27 13.65 14.52 44.54
CA TRP A 27 12.27 14.25 44.15
C TRP A 27 11.96 14.77 42.74
N MET A 28 12.49 15.94 42.36
CA MET A 28 12.29 16.50 41.02
C MET A 28 12.99 15.66 39.94
N ILE A 29 14.21 15.19 40.18
CA ILE A 29 14.96 14.32 39.25
C ILE A 29 14.18 13.02 39.03
N SER A 30 13.86 12.29 40.11
CA SER A 30 13.09 11.04 40.01
C SER A 30 11.71 11.23 39.34
N ARG A 31 11.05 12.37 39.58
CA ARG A 31 9.79 12.71 38.88
C ARG A 31 10.00 12.97 37.39
N THR A 32 11.13 13.54 37.01
CA THR A 32 11.47 13.85 35.62
C THR A 32 11.88 12.57 34.88
N ASP A 33 12.68 11.71 35.51
CA ASP A 33 13.05 10.39 34.99
C ASP A 33 11.80 9.53 34.70
N ALA A 34 10.86 9.47 35.65
CA ALA A 34 9.60 8.75 35.46
C ALA A 34 8.74 9.30 34.30
N ARG A 35 8.90 10.58 33.92
CA ARG A 35 8.23 11.15 32.74
C ARG A 35 8.96 10.77 31.46
N PHE A 36 10.29 10.78 31.49
CA PHE A 36 11.13 10.37 30.36
C PHE A 36 10.89 8.90 30.00
N GLU A 37 10.88 7.99 30.98
CA GLU A 37 10.60 6.57 30.74
C GLU A 37 9.25 6.34 30.06
N ARG A 38 8.20 7.06 30.49
CA ARG A 38 6.88 6.98 29.85
C ARG A 38 6.88 7.53 28.43
N SER A 39 7.69 8.56 28.17
CA SER A 39 7.83 9.13 26.84
C SER A 39 8.57 8.17 25.91
N GLU A 40 9.65 7.55 26.37
CA GLU A 40 10.41 6.54 25.64
C GLU A 40 9.53 5.32 25.34
N GLN A 41 8.83 4.77 26.34
CA GLN A 41 7.88 3.67 26.13
C GLN A 41 6.82 3.97 25.06
N ARG A 42 6.30 5.21 25.03
CA ARG A 42 5.36 5.64 23.99
C ARG A 42 6.04 5.73 22.63
N MET A 43 7.26 6.23 22.57
CA MET A 43 8.03 6.28 21.32
C MET A 43 8.30 4.87 20.80
N ASP A 44 8.79 3.96 21.64
CA ASP A 44 9.06 2.57 21.28
C ASP A 44 7.80 1.86 20.79
N ALA A 45 6.67 2.04 21.48
CA ALA A 45 5.39 1.50 21.03
C ALA A 45 4.96 2.06 19.66
N ARG A 46 5.16 3.37 19.42
CA ARG A 46 4.86 4.00 18.13
C ARG A 46 5.80 3.51 17.02
N PHE A 47 7.08 3.36 17.32
CA PHE A 47 8.06 2.83 16.37
C PHE A 47 7.75 1.37 16.02
N GLY A 48 7.44 0.53 17.01
CA GLY A 48 7.04 -0.86 16.77
C GLY A 48 5.75 -0.96 15.95
N HIS A 49 4.78 -0.06 16.16
CA HIS A 49 3.59 0.00 15.32
C HIS A 49 3.93 0.40 13.87
N LEU A 50 4.76 1.44 13.70
CA LEU A 50 5.22 1.86 12.37
C LEU A 50 6.00 0.77 11.63
N GLU A 51 6.86 0.02 12.33
CA GLU A 51 7.56 -1.12 11.75
C GLU A 51 6.59 -2.20 11.26
N THR A 52 5.54 -2.48 12.04
CA THR A 52 4.49 -3.44 11.68
C THR A 52 3.70 -2.96 10.46
N ASP A 53 3.30 -1.69 10.43
CA ASP A 53 2.57 -1.09 9.31
C ASP A 53 3.42 -1.12 8.03
N ILE A 54 4.71 -0.76 8.12
CA ILE A 54 5.64 -0.81 6.99
C ILE A 54 5.81 -2.25 6.49
N ALA A 55 5.87 -3.24 7.39
CA ALA A 55 5.93 -4.64 7.02
C ALA A 55 4.65 -5.08 6.29
N GLY A 56 3.48 -4.65 6.76
CA GLY A 56 2.18 -4.87 6.11
C GLY A 56 2.14 -4.30 4.70
N VAL A 57 2.44 -3.00 4.55
CA VAL A 57 2.50 -2.33 3.23
C VAL A 57 3.46 -3.04 2.27
N LYS A 58 4.58 -3.57 2.77
CA LYS A 58 5.54 -4.33 1.95
C LYS A 58 4.99 -5.67 1.47
N ALA A 59 4.16 -6.33 2.28
CA ALA A 59 3.46 -7.56 1.90
C ALA A 59 2.41 -7.26 0.82
N ASP A 60 1.57 -6.26 1.03
CA ASP A 60 0.53 -5.83 0.08
C ASP A 60 1.16 -5.46 -1.27
N LEU A 61 2.28 -4.74 -1.27
CA LEU A 61 2.99 -4.37 -2.50
C LEU A 61 3.57 -5.58 -3.25
N ARG A 62 3.91 -6.67 -2.55
CA ARG A 62 4.34 -7.92 -3.19
C ARG A 62 3.16 -8.65 -3.84
N GLU A 63 2.01 -8.67 -3.16
CA GLU A 63 0.76 -9.25 -3.68
C GLU A 63 0.30 -8.50 -4.93
N VAL A 64 0.16 -7.17 -4.86
CA VAL A 64 -0.18 -6.33 -6.03
C VAL A 64 0.77 -6.54 -7.20
N LYS A 65 2.06 -6.78 -6.92
CA LYS A 65 3.05 -7.06 -7.98
C LYS A 65 2.85 -8.45 -8.60
N ALA A 66 2.39 -9.44 -7.85
CA ALA A 66 2.04 -10.76 -8.36
C ALA A 66 0.79 -10.67 -9.25
N ASP A 67 -0.26 -10.02 -8.78
CA ASP A 67 -1.51 -9.81 -9.52
C ASP A 67 -1.27 -9.08 -10.84
N LEU A 68 -0.43 -8.02 -10.81
CA LEU A 68 -0.04 -7.30 -12.02
C LEU A 68 0.76 -8.15 -13.02
N ARG A 69 1.44 -9.21 -12.59
CA ARG A 69 2.11 -10.16 -13.49
C ARG A 69 1.10 -11.13 -14.10
N GLU A 70 0.17 -11.63 -13.30
CA GLU A 70 -0.91 -12.49 -13.77
C GLU A 70 -1.80 -11.78 -14.79
N LEU A 71 -2.29 -10.58 -14.47
CA LEU A 71 -3.07 -9.75 -15.40
C LEU A 71 -2.33 -9.46 -16.71
N LYS A 72 -0.99 -9.34 -16.69
CA LYS A 72 -0.21 -9.17 -17.92
C LYS A 72 -0.23 -10.43 -18.78
N LEU A 73 -0.19 -11.61 -18.17
CA LEU A 73 -0.28 -12.89 -18.89
C LEU A 73 -1.68 -13.05 -19.49
N ASP A 74 -2.73 -12.77 -18.72
CA ASP A 74 -4.11 -12.83 -19.20
C ASP A 74 -4.34 -11.91 -20.40
N VAL A 75 -3.84 -10.67 -20.34
CA VAL A 75 -3.94 -9.72 -21.45
C VAL A 75 -3.18 -10.21 -22.69
N VAL A 76 -2.04 -10.90 -22.53
CA VAL A 76 -1.32 -11.50 -23.66
C VAL A 76 -2.12 -12.66 -24.25
N GLN A 77 -2.71 -13.52 -23.41
CA GLN A 77 -3.55 -14.62 -23.86
C GLN A 77 -4.77 -14.13 -24.65
N VAL A 78 -5.51 -13.15 -24.11
CA VAL A 78 -6.67 -12.55 -24.80
C VAL A 78 -6.27 -11.95 -26.15
N LYS A 79 -5.08 -11.35 -26.27
CA LYS A 79 -4.58 -10.85 -27.55
C LYS A 79 -4.33 -11.95 -28.58
N VAL A 80 -3.84 -13.12 -28.14
CA VAL A 80 -3.64 -14.29 -29.00
C VAL A 80 -4.98 -14.82 -29.48
N GLU A 81 -5.91 -15.05 -28.56
CA GLU A 81 -7.27 -15.53 -28.86
C GLU A 81 -8.00 -14.59 -29.83
N LEU A 82 -7.91 -13.27 -29.62
CA LEU A 82 -8.46 -12.29 -30.56
C LEU A 82 -7.78 -12.31 -31.94
N GLY A 83 -6.51 -12.72 -32.01
CA GLY A 83 -5.79 -12.94 -33.26
C GLY A 83 -6.33 -14.14 -34.02
N GLU A 84 -6.55 -15.25 -33.34
CA GLU A 84 -7.14 -16.48 -33.89
C GLU A 84 -8.56 -16.23 -34.40
N VAL A 85 -9.43 -15.61 -33.59
CA VAL A 85 -10.80 -15.24 -34.00
C VAL A 85 -10.80 -14.36 -35.26
N LYS A 86 -9.84 -13.45 -35.40
CA LYS A 86 -9.73 -12.63 -36.63
C LYS A 86 -9.39 -13.47 -37.86
N LEU A 87 -8.54 -14.49 -37.73
CA LEU A 87 -8.21 -15.40 -38.82
C LEU A 87 -9.42 -16.24 -39.21
N ASP A 88 -10.12 -16.81 -38.22
CA ASP A 88 -11.32 -17.61 -38.45
C ASP A 88 -12.41 -16.80 -39.18
N VAL A 89 -12.65 -15.56 -38.75
CA VAL A 89 -13.61 -14.66 -39.42
C VAL A 89 -13.18 -14.34 -40.86
N ALA A 90 -11.88 -14.17 -41.11
CA ALA A 90 -11.37 -13.95 -42.47
C ALA A 90 -11.54 -15.19 -43.36
N GLN A 91 -11.35 -16.39 -42.81
CA GLN A 91 -11.59 -17.65 -43.50
C GLN A 91 -13.08 -17.82 -43.85
N VAL A 92 -13.97 -17.67 -42.87
CA VAL A 92 -15.43 -17.74 -43.09
C VAL A 92 -15.88 -16.75 -44.16
N LYS A 93 -15.31 -15.53 -44.16
CA LYS A 93 -15.62 -14.52 -45.19
C LYS A 93 -15.22 -14.99 -46.60
N THR A 94 -14.09 -15.69 -46.73
CA THR A 94 -13.61 -16.25 -47.99
C THR A 94 -14.53 -17.39 -48.45
N GLU A 95 -14.80 -18.35 -47.58
CA GLU A 95 -15.69 -19.50 -47.87
C GLU A 95 -17.10 -19.02 -48.29
N LEU A 96 -17.64 -18.02 -47.61
CA LEU A 96 -18.95 -17.46 -47.95
C LEU A 96 -18.93 -16.73 -49.31
N GLY A 97 -17.78 -16.17 -49.71
CA GLY A 97 -17.55 -15.65 -51.05
C GLY A 97 -17.59 -16.76 -52.11
N GLU A 98 -16.93 -17.90 -51.85
CA GLU A 98 -16.95 -19.07 -52.74
C GLU A 98 -18.35 -19.66 -52.89
N VAL A 99 -19.10 -19.78 -51.78
CA VAL A 99 -20.50 -20.22 -51.80
C VAL A 99 -21.36 -19.29 -52.66
N LYS A 100 -21.21 -17.97 -52.53
CA LYS A 100 -21.92 -17.01 -53.39
C LYS A 100 -21.63 -17.22 -54.87
N ILE A 101 -20.37 -17.47 -55.23
CA ILE A 101 -19.97 -17.75 -56.61
C ILE A 101 -20.60 -19.06 -57.09
N ALA A 102 -20.59 -20.11 -56.26
CA ALA A 102 -21.21 -21.39 -56.59
C ALA A 102 -22.72 -21.26 -56.85
N ILE A 103 -23.44 -20.51 -56.00
CA ILE A 103 -24.87 -20.22 -56.18
C ILE A 103 -25.10 -19.48 -57.50
N ALA A 104 -24.34 -18.42 -57.79
CA ALA A 104 -24.48 -17.67 -59.05
C ALA A 104 -24.26 -18.54 -60.29
N ARG A 105 -23.36 -19.53 -60.22
CA ARG A 105 -23.13 -20.50 -61.30
C ARG A 105 -24.30 -21.48 -61.48
N LEU A 106 -24.98 -21.85 -60.39
CA LEU A 106 -26.14 -22.75 -60.42
C LEU A 106 -27.41 -22.04 -60.91
N GLU A 107 -27.64 -20.79 -60.50
CA GLU A 107 -28.82 -20.02 -60.93
C GLU A 107 -28.75 -19.65 -62.42
N GLY A 108 -27.54 -19.47 -62.96
CA GLY A 108 -27.33 -19.12 -64.37
C GLY A 108 -27.82 -17.70 -64.72
N PRO A 109 -27.61 -17.24 -65.97
CA PRO A 109 -28.03 -15.92 -66.39
C PRO A 109 -29.57 -15.83 -66.43
N ALA A 110 -30.13 -14.75 -65.88
CA ALA A 110 -31.57 -14.50 -65.93
C ALA A 110 -32.07 -14.58 -67.39
N PRO A 111 -33.17 -15.31 -67.66
CA PRO A 111 -33.67 -15.51 -69.01
C PRO A 111 -33.98 -14.16 -69.66
N ARG A 112 -33.43 -13.93 -70.86
CA ARG A 112 -33.75 -12.74 -71.64
C ARG A 112 -35.21 -12.84 -72.08
N LEU A 113 -36.08 -12.06 -71.46
CA LEU A 113 -37.44 -11.85 -71.95
C LEU A 113 -37.32 -11.13 -73.29
N LEU A 114 -37.38 -11.88 -74.39
CA LEU A 114 -37.56 -11.29 -75.71
C LEU A 114 -38.96 -10.70 -75.73
N VAL A 115 -39.05 -9.38 -75.58
CA VAL A 115 -40.29 -8.64 -75.81
C VAL A 115 -40.58 -8.76 -77.31
N ALA A 116 -41.44 -9.71 -77.67
CA ALA A 116 -42.00 -9.79 -79.01
C ALA A 116 -42.84 -8.53 -79.25
N ARG A 117 -42.51 -7.83 -80.34
CA ARG A 117 -43.10 -6.55 -80.73
C ARG A 117 -44.47 -6.74 -81.37
#